data_AF-A0A9P0LBZ4-F1
#
_entry.id   AF-A0A9P0LBZ4-F1
#
_cell.length_a   1.000
_cell.length_b   1.000
_cell.length_c   1.000
_cell.angle_alpha   90.00
_cell.angle_beta   90.00
_cell.angle_gamma   90.00
#
_symmetry.space_group_name_H-M   'P 1'
#
loop_
_entity.id
_entity.type
_entity.pdbx_description
1 polymer ?
#
loop_
_entity_poly.entity_id
_entity_poly.type
_entity_poly.pdbx_seq_one_letter_code
_entity_poly.pdbx_strand_id
1 'polypeptide(L)'
;MSSTGLFIGHDKRIDSKPHNITPIAIKQQVMSYIDSFPKIESHYCRRDSKKEYLSPELNISIMYRLYQEYCEENDMSPVSRFVYQSILHEHDPPLSFYKPKKDQCTVCNVFKASQNKEPSRVNFENHKRREKESLEMKENDKKRAVENKGREFRAISFDLQAILPIPFAGDSQVYYKSHLNVYNLTIYDCSNKDGICYVWDETHGSKGSSEIGTCLYKYLQSLPQTVEHVATFSDTCGGQNRNKFVSAAMLYSVNKLTNLKTIDLKFMESGHSYLEADSMHATIERARRHKKFILHVNGVY
;
A
#
# COMPACT_ATOMS: atom_id res chain seq x y z
N MET A 1 52.01 -24.63 45.71
CA MET A 1 50.73 -25.34 45.50
C MET A 1 49.80 -24.95 46.64
N SER A 2 48.62 -24.38 46.34
CA SER A 2 47.60 -24.04 47.34
C SER A 2 46.71 -25.24 47.59
N SER A 3 46.42 -25.54 48.86
CA SER A 3 45.74 -26.75 49.35
C SER A 3 44.21 -26.74 49.21
N THR A 4 43.64 -25.88 48.35
CA THR A 4 42.17 -25.79 48.16
C THR A 4 41.71 -25.85 46.70
N GLY A 5 42.59 -26.16 45.74
CA GLY A 5 42.18 -26.42 44.34
C GLY A 5 41.52 -25.25 43.59
N LEU A 6 41.37 -24.08 44.21
CA LEU A 6 40.83 -22.88 43.58
C LEU A 6 41.95 -22.10 42.90
N PHE A 7 41.82 -21.93 41.59
CA PHE A 7 42.69 -21.12 40.77
C PHE A 7 42.49 -19.63 41.12
N ILE A 8 43.39 -19.05 41.91
CA ILE A 8 43.47 -17.61 42.15
C ILE A 8 44.39 -17.01 41.08
N GLY A 9 43.92 -17.02 39.84
CA GLY A 9 44.56 -16.27 38.75
C GLY A 9 43.79 -14.98 38.54
N HIS A 10 44.44 -13.83 38.68
CA HIS A 10 43.89 -12.58 38.15
C HIS A 10 43.87 -12.67 36.62
N ASP A 11 42.73 -12.35 35.99
CA ASP A 11 42.60 -12.27 34.54
C ASP A 11 43.58 -11.21 34.02
N LYS A 12 44.61 -11.66 33.28
CA LYS A 12 45.62 -10.79 32.67
C LYS A 12 45.16 -10.19 31.35
N ARG A 13 43.91 -10.41 30.92
CA ARG A 13 43.30 -9.76 29.75
C ARG A 13 42.81 -8.35 30.09
N ILE A 14 43.71 -7.52 30.59
CA ILE A 14 43.49 -6.09 30.68
C ILE A 14 44.04 -5.54 29.35
N ASP A 15 43.15 -4.95 28.54
CA ASP A 15 43.47 -4.17 27.33
C ASP A 15 43.76 -4.89 25.99
N SER A 16 43.42 -6.17 25.83
CA SER A 16 43.42 -6.77 24.47
C SER A 16 42.14 -6.38 23.72
N LYS A 17 42.19 -5.33 22.89
CA LYS A 17 41.11 -5.03 21.93
C LYS A 17 40.92 -6.24 21.01
N PRO A 18 39.71 -6.82 20.92
CA PRO A 18 39.42 -7.89 19.96
C PRO A 18 39.81 -7.45 18.55
N HIS A 19 40.53 -8.30 17.80
CA HIS A 19 40.97 -7.93 16.44
C HIS A 19 39.81 -7.60 15.50
N ASN A 20 38.60 -8.08 15.83
CA ASN A 20 37.39 -7.95 15.01
C ASN A 20 36.62 -6.65 15.23
N ILE A 21 37.14 -5.71 16.04
CA ILE A 21 36.49 -4.42 16.26
C ILE A 21 36.75 -3.52 15.05
N THR A 22 35.69 -3.12 14.37
CA THR A 22 35.75 -2.07 13.34
C THR A 22 36.32 -0.78 13.96
N PRO A 23 37.40 -0.21 13.39
CA PRO A 23 37.99 1.04 13.87
C PRO A 23 36.96 2.16 14.03
N ILE A 24 37.10 2.96 15.09
CA ILE A 24 36.19 4.09 15.40
C ILE A 24 36.09 5.07 14.23
N ALA A 25 37.21 5.37 13.58
CA ALA A 25 37.25 6.25 12.41
C ALA A 25 36.39 5.74 11.24
N ILE A 26 36.41 4.43 10.97
CA ILE A 26 35.58 3.80 9.93
C ILE A 26 34.10 3.86 10.32
N LYS A 27 33.78 3.61 11.61
CA LYS A 27 32.39 3.75 12.09
C LYS A 27 31.87 5.17 11.91
N GLN A 28 32.69 6.19 12.19
CA GLN A 28 32.34 7.60 12.02
C GLN A 28 32.12 7.96 10.54
N GLN A 29 32.94 7.45 9.63
CA GLN A 29 32.73 7.64 8.18
C GLN A 29 31.40 7.06 7.71
N VAL A 30 31.08 5.83 8.13
CA VAL A 30 29.80 5.20 7.80
C VAL A 30 28.63 5.99 8.40
N MET A 31 28.77 6.49 9.64
CA MET A 31 27.74 7.35 10.26
C MET A 31 27.52 8.63 9.46
N SER A 32 28.60 9.32 9.09
CA SER A 32 28.54 10.54 8.27
C SER A 32 27.87 10.30 6.92
N TYR A 33 28.06 9.13 6.33
CA TYR A 33 27.36 8.74 5.10
C TYR A 33 25.87 8.47 5.35
N ILE A 34 25.51 7.80 6.46
CA ILE A 34 24.09 7.60 6.83
C ILE A 34 23.38 8.93 7.07
N ASP A 35 24.09 9.92 7.63
CA ASP A 35 23.58 11.27 7.86
C ASP A 35 23.41 12.11 6.60
N SER A 36 24.07 11.74 5.49
CA SER A 36 23.88 12.45 4.21
C SER A 36 22.53 12.15 3.57
N PHE A 37 21.80 11.13 4.02
CA PHE A 37 20.45 10.86 3.53
C PHE A 37 19.43 11.87 4.07
N PRO A 38 18.60 12.47 3.21
CA PRO A 38 17.58 13.40 3.67
C PRO A 38 16.59 12.71 4.61
N LYS A 39 16.37 13.32 5.79
CA LYS A 39 15.35 12.88 6.75
C LYS A 39 13.99 13.47 6.37
N ILE A 40 12.92 12.72 6.60
CA ILE A 40 11.56 13.20 6.43
C ILE A 40 11.23 14.21 7.54
N GLU A 41 10.63 15.33 7.13
CA GLU A 41 10.23 16.41 8.03
C GLU A 41 9.29 15.94 9.16
N SER A 42 9.43 16.58 10.33
CA SER A 42 8.79 16.18 11.58
C SER A 42 7.26 16.28 11.55
N HIS A 43 6.64 17.02 10.61
CA HIS A 43 5.18 17.11 10.49
C HIS A 43 4.52 15.82 9.98
N TYR A 44 5.29 14.91 9.39
CA TYR A 44 4.86 13.54 9.08
C TYR A 44 5.08 12.55 10.24
N CYS A 45 5.84 12.97 11.26
CA CYS A 45 6.29 12.14 12.37
C CYS A 45 5.38 12.31 13.61
N ARG A 46 5.37 11.32 14.52
CA ARG A 46 4.61 11.45 15.78
C ARG A 46 5.30 12.47 16.70
N ARG A 47 4.53 13.44 17.21
CA ARG A 47 5.00 14.58 18.03
C ARG A 47 5.82 14.18 19.27
N ASP A 48 5.63 12.96 19.78
CA ASP A 48 6.25 12.48 21.04
C ASP A 48 7.43 11.50 20.83
N SER A 49 7.96 11.36 19.61
CA SER A 49 9.07 10.45 19.33
C SER A 49 10.34 11.19 18.94
N LYS A 50 11.47 10.81 19.55
CA LYS A 50 12.82 11.23 19.13
C LYS A 50 13.33 10.50 17.88
N LYS A 51 12.50 9.66 17.25
CA LYS A 51 12.86 8.84 16.09
C LYS A 51 12.78 9.66 14.81
N GLU A 52 13.85 9.62 14.02
CA GLU A 52 13.91 10.22 12.70
C GLU A 52 13.56 9.19 11.62
N TYR A 53 13.05 9.67 10.49
CA TYR A 53 12.56 8.81 9.42
C TYR A 53 13.27 9.05 8.10
N LEU A 54 13.68 7.95 7.45
CA LEU A 54 14.23 7.92 6.10
C LEU A 54 13.11 7.69 5.08
N SER A 55 13.37 8.01 3.81
CA SER A 55 12.41 7.83 2.69
C SER A 55 11.80 6.42 2.67
N PRO A 56 10.49 6.27 2.33
CA PRO A 56 9.85 4.97 2.17
C PRO A 56 10.40 4.15 0.98
N GLU A 57 11.10 4.80 0.06
CA GLU A 57 11.75 4.16 -1.09
C GLU A 57 13.10 3.54 -0.72
N LEU A 58 13.64 3.91 0.45
CA LEU A 58 14.88 3.35 0.96
C LEU A 58 14.60 2.09 1.79
N ASN A 59 15.59 1.20 1.77
CA ASN A 59 15.73 0.13 2.74
C ASN A 59 17.22 -0.14 2.96
N ILE A 60 17.56 -0.95 3.96
CA ILE A 60 18.95 -1.25 4.33
C ILE A 60 19.75 -1.79 3.14
N SER A 61 19.15 -2.63 2.28
CA SER A 61 19.82 -3.16 1.11
C SER A 61 20.12 -2.09 0.06
N ILE A 62 19.18 -1.16 -0.18
CA ILE A 62 19.37 -0.04 -1.11
C ILE A 62 20.45 0.90 -0.57
N MET A 63 20.36 1.29 0.70
CA MET A 63 21.35 2.18 1.33
C MET A 63 22.75 1.57 1.34
N TYR A 64 22.87 0.25 1.59
CA TYR A 64 24.16 -0.42 1.54
C TYR A 64 24.72 -0.48 0.11
N ARG A 65 23.89 -0.70 -0.90
CA ARG A 65 24.34 -0.64 -2.30
C ARG A 65 24.85 0.76 -2.67
N LEU A 66 24.11 1.81 -2.33
CA LEU A 66 24.53 3.20 -2.54
C LEU A 66 25.83 3.51 -1.77
N TYR A 67 26.02 2.92 -0.59
CA TYR A 67 27.26 3.04 0.18
C TYR A 67 28.45 2.39 -0.54
N GLN A 68 28.24 1.22 -1.16
CA GLN A 68 29.29 0.56 -1.96
C GLN A 68 29.67 1.42 -3.17
N GLU A 69 28.69 1.97 -3.89
CA GLU A 69 28.92 2.90 -5.01
C GLU A 69 29.69 4.14 -4.55
N TYR A 70 29.29 4.75 -3.42
CA TYR A 70 30.00 5.88 -2.82
C TYR A 70 31.44 5.51 -2.42
N CYS A 71 31.68 4.31 -1.89
CA CYS A 71 33.02 3.84 -1.57
C CYS A 71 33.88 3.67 -2.82
N GLU A 72 33.32 3.11 -3.90
CA GLU A 72 34.03 2.97 -5.19
C GLU A 72 34.40 4.34 -5.78
N GLU A 73 33.49 5.32 -5.74
CA GLU A 73 33.73 6.68 -6.24
C GLU A 73 34.78 7.47 -5.44
N ASN A 74 35.00 7.10 -4.18
CA ASN A 74 35.92 7.79 -3.27
C ASN A 74 37.17 6.95 -2.94
N ASP A 75 37.45 5.90 -3.71
CA ASP A 75 38.59 4.98 -3.51
C ASP A 75 38.67 4.40 -2.08
N MET A 76 37.52 4.10 -1.48
CA MET A 76 37.41 3.53 -0.14
C MET A 76 36.98 2.06 -0.19
N SER A 77 37.43 1.28 0.79
CA SER A 77 36.92 -0.09 0.98
C SER A 77 35.64 -0.08 1.82
N PRO A 78 34.52 -0.64 1.34
CA PRO A 78 33.28 -0.67 2.10
C PRO A 78 33.38 -1.63 3.29
N VAL A 79 32.76 -1.27 4.41
CA VAL A 79 32.55 -2.22 5.52
C VAL A 79 31.57 -3.33 5.11
N SER A 80 31.60 -4.45 5.84
CA SER A 80 30.61 -5.51 5.64
C SER A 80 29.18 -5.02 5.88
N ARG A 81 28.21 -5.61 5.18
CA ARG A 81 26.77 -5.31 5.36
C ARG A 81 26.32 -5.43 6.81
N PHE A 82 26.87 -6.39 7.54
CA PHE A 82 26.57 -6.60 8.96
C PHE A 82 27.00 -5.39 9.80
N VAL A 83 28.23 -4.90 9.60
CA VAL A 83 28.76 -3.72 10.31
C VAL A 83 27.96 -2.48 9.94
N TYR A 84 27.67 -2.27 8.66
CA TYR A 84 26.83 -1.16 8.19
C TYR A 84 25.44 -1.17 8.86
N GLN A 85 24.80 -2.34 8.90
CA GLN A 85 23.48 -2.51 9.51
C GLN A 85 23.50 -2.27 11.02
N SER A 86 24.53 -2.73 11.73
CA SER A 86 24.71 -2.45 13.17
C SER A 86 24.85 -0.95 13.42
N ILE A 87 25.67 -0.24 12.63
CA ILE A 87 25.83 1.21 12.74
C ILE A 87 24.50 1.93 12.49
N LEU A 88 23.75 1.55 11.46
CA LEU A 88 22.43 2.14 11.17
C LEU A 88 21.41 1.89 12.29
N HIS A 89 21.43 0.70 12.92
CA HIS A 89 20.53 0.35 14.02
C HIS A 89 20.91 1.04 15.34
N GLU A 90 22.20 1.27 15.57
CA GLU A 90 22.75 1.93 16.76
C GLU A 90 22.77 3.46 16.64
N HIS A 91 22.31 4.01 15.51
CA HIS A 91 22.26 5.45 15.25
C HIS A 91 21.45 6.20 16.31
N ASP A 92 21.94 7.36 16.74
CA ASP A 92 21.27 8.28 17.66
C ASP A 92 21.19 9.67 17.03
N PRO A 93 20.00 10.23 16.76
CA PRO A 93 18.67 9.69 17.10
C PRO A 93 18.30 8.40 16.34
N PRO A 94 17.47 7.50 16.90
CA PRO A 94 17.09 6.26 16.23
C PRO A 94 16.45 6.50 14.86
N LEU A 95 16.92 5.78 13.83
CA LEU A 95 16.38 5.87 12.48
C LEU A 95 15.39 4.75 12.16
N SER A 96 14.40 5.07 11.32
CA SER A 96 13.47 4.08 10.75
C SER A 96 13.06 4.49 9.34
N PHE A 97 12.69 3.53 8.51
CA PHE A 97 12.08 3.84 7.22
C PHE A 97 10.64 4.30 7.44
N TYR A 98 10.28 5.44 6.85
CA TYR A 98 8.92 5.96 6.90
C TYR A 98 7.97 4.97 6.21
N LYS A 99 6.84 4.75 6.84
CA LYS A 99 5.74 4.00 6.24
C LYS A 99 4.61 4.99 6.05
N PRO A 100 4.32 5.41 4.81
CA PRO A 100 3.18 6.28 4.53
C PRO A 100 1.94 5.63 5.13
N LYS A 101 1.17 6.39 5.90
CA LYS A 101 -0.17 5.93 6.29
C LYS A 101 -0.97 5.75 4.99
N LYS A 102 -1.60 4.58 4.81
CA LYS A 102 -2.66 4.44 3.82
C LYS A 102 -3.70 5.55 4.10
N ASP A 103 -4.29 6.10 3.04
CA ASP A 103 -5.43 7.04 3.12
C ASP A 103 -5.09 8.46 3.56
N GLN A 104 -4.07 9.07 2.93
CA GLN A 104 -3.80 10.48 3.10
C GLN A 104 -4.61 11.34 2.12
N CYS A 105 -5.63 12.01 2.64
CA CYS A 105 -6.35 13.02 1.87
C CYS A 105 -5.50 14.28 1.68
N THR A 106 -5.19 14.62 0.42
CA THR A 106 -4.38 15.79 0.06
C THR A 106 -5.01 17.09 0.55
N VAL A 107 -6.33 17.26 0.39
CA VAL A 107 -7.04 18.47 0.84
C VAL A 107 -6.93 18.63 2.35
N CYS A 108 -7.15 17.55 3.12
CA CYS A 108 -7.00 17.56 4.56
C CYS A 108 -5.56 17.85 5.00
N ASN A 109 -4.57 17.26 4.32
CA ASN A 109 -3.16 17.44 4.64
C ASN A 109 -2.70 18.88 4.38
N VAL A 110 -3.05 19.42 3.20
CA VAL A 110 -2.75 20.82 2.84
C VAL A 110 -3.38 21.76 3.86
N PHE A 111 -4.67 21.60 4.17
CA PHE A 111 -5.35 22.47 5.15
C PHE A 111 -4.72 22.40 6.56
N LYS A 112 -4.26 21.21 6.97
CA LYS A 112 -3.58 21.02 8.27
C LYS A 112 -2.18 21.64 8.29
N ALA A 113 -1.45 21.56 7.17
CA ALA A 113 -0.09 22.08 7.05
C ALA A 113 -0.04 23.59 6.81
N SER A 114 -1.10 24.18 6.25
CA SER A 114 -1.17 25.62 5.98
C SER A 114 -1.12 26.47 7.26
N GLN A 115 -0.19 27.42 7.29
CA GLN A 115 -0.08 28.43 8.35
C GLN A 115 -1.27 29.41 8.32
N ASN A 116 -1.67 29.83 7.11
CA ASN A 116 -2.88 30.62 6.89
C ASN A 116 -3.98 29.74 6.28
N LYS A 117 -5.06 29.51 7.02
CA LYS A 117 -6.16 28.62 6.65
C LYS A 117 -7.30 29.30 5.92
N GLU A 118 -7.43 30.63 6.04
CA GLU A 118 -8.56 31.38 5.48
C GLU A 118 -8.76 31.14 3.97
N PRO A 119 -7.71 31.12 3.12
CA PRO A 119 -7.89 30.89 1.68
C PRO A 119 -8.44 29.50 1.33
N SER A 120 -8.21 28.51 2.18
CA SER A 120 -8.58 27.10 1.93
C SER A 120 -9.75 26.62 2.79
N ARG A 121 -10.28 27.47 3.69
CA ARG A 121 -11.31 27.13 4.66
C ARG A 121 -12.61 26.67 4.01
N VAL A 122 -13.14 27.46 3.07
CA VAL A 122 -14.40 27.12 2.37
C VAL A 122 -14.26 25.81 1.57
N ASN A 123 -13.10 25.59 0.93
CA ASN A 123 -12.85 24.34 0.21
C ASN A 123 -12.78 23.15 1.18
N PHE A 124 -12.08 23.30 2.31
CA PHE A 124 -11.98 22.27 3.33
C PHE A 124 -13.33 21.94 3.98
N GLU A 125 -14.14 22.94 4.33
CA GLU A 125 -15.47 22.76 4.90
C GLU A 125 -16.39 22.02 3.90
N ASN A 126 -16.37 22.41 2.63
CA ASN A 126 -17.10 21.69 1.58
C ASN A 126 -16.60 20.25 1.38
N HIS A 127 -15.29 20.03 1.45
CA HIS A 127 -14.69 18.70 1.38
C HIS A 127 -15.17 17.80 2.54
N LYS A 128 -15.13 18.30 3.78
CA LYS A 128 -15.66 17.57 4.95
C LYS A 128 -17.17 17.34 4.88
N ARG A 129 -17.92 18.28 4.31
CA ARG A 129 -19.37 18.12 4.09
C ARG A 129 -19.65 16.99 3.09
N ARG A 130 -18.97 16.98 1.93
CA ARG A 130 -19.12 15.92 0.93
C ARG A 130 -18.68 14.55 1.45
N GLU A 131 -17.59 14.49 2.21
CA GLU A 131 -17.17 13.27 2.90
C GLU A 131 -18.31 12.73 3.77
N LYS A 132 -18.87 13.58 4.65
CA LYS A 132 -19.98 13.21 5.53
C LYS A 132 -21.19 12.72 4.73
N GLU A 133 -21.64 13.49 3.74
CA GLU A 133 -22.77 13.16 2.88
C GLU A 133 -22.55 11.81 2.16
N SER A 134 -21.36 11.59 1.59
CA SER A 134 -21.05 10.33 0.88
C SER A 134 -21.06 9.11 1.80
N LEU A 135 -20.56 9.25 3.04
CA LEU A 135 -20.55 8.17 4.02
C LEU A 135 -21.96 7.87 4.55
N GLU A 136 -22.76 8.91 4.82
CA GLU A 136 -24.15 8.76 5.23
C GLU A 136 -24.98 8.09 4.13
N MET A 137 -24.82 8.50 2.88
CA MET A 137 -25.47 7.85 1.73
C MET A 137 -25.09 6.38 1.62
N LYS A 138 -23.80 6.05 1.78
CA LYS A 138 -23.33 4.66 1.73
C LYS A 138 -23.92 3.81 2.85
N GLU A 139 -23.93 4.33 4.07
CA GLU A 139 -24.47 3.62 5.22
C GLU A 139 -25.99 3.42 5.11
N ASN A 140 -26.73 4.42 4.61
CA ASN A 140 -28.17 4.32 4.41
C ASN A 140 -28.54 3.29 3.34
N ASP A 141 -27.85 3.30 2.19
CA ASP A 141 -28.07 2.31 1.15
C ASP A 141 -27.68 0.90 1.61
N LYS A 142 -26.58 0.77 2.34
CA LYS A 142 -26.18 -0.51 2.94
C LYS A 142 -27.26 -1.07 3.87
N LYS A 143 -27.82 -0.25 4.76
CA LYS A 143 -28.94 -0.64 5.62
C LYS A 143 -30.15 -1.08 4.80
N ARG A 144 -30.56 -0.26 3.82
CA ARG A 144 -31.67 -0.57 2.90
C ARG A 144 -31.46 -1.91 2.18
N ALA A 145 -30.25 -2.16 1.69
CA ALA A 145 -29.87 -3.37 0.99
C ALA A 145 -29.93 -4.63 1.88
N VAL A 146 -29.56 -4.51 3.15
CA VAL A 146 -29.67 -5.58 4.15
C VAL A 146 -31.12 -5.81 4.57
N GLU A 147 -31.87 -4.75 4.85
CA GLU A 147 -33.29 -4.83 5.25
C GLU A 147 -34.16 -5.45 4.14
N ASN A 148 -33.90 -5.07 2.88
CA ASN A 148 -34.54 -5.67 1.70
C ASN A 148 -34.02 -7.10 1.39
N LYS A 149 -33.01 -7.59 2.14
CA LYS A 149 -32.34 -8.89 1.92
C LYS A 149 -31.81 -9.04 0.49
N GLY A 150 -31.43 -7.94 -0.15
CA GLY A 150 -30.98 -7.91 -1.54
C GLY A 150 -32.01 -8.35 -2.58
N ARG A 151 -33.31 -8.39 -2.25
CA ARG A 151 -34.33 -8.93 -3.18
C ARG A 151 -34.52 -8.02 -4.39
N GLU A 152 -34.83 -6.76 -4.14
CA GLU A 152 -35.14 -5.73 -5.14
C GLU A 152 -34.05 -4.66 -5.22
N PHE A 153 -33.35 -4.41 -4.11
CA PHE A 153 -32.32 -3.39 -4.01
C PHE A 153 -30.97 -3.98 -3.59
N ARG A 154 -29.92 -3.63 -4.35
CA ARG A 154 -28.52 -3.96 -4.03
C ARG A 154 -27.72 -2.70 -3.77
N ALA A 155 -26.84 -2.75 -2.77
CA ALA A 155 -25.80 -1.74 -2.57
C ALA A 155 -24.45 -2.43 -2.73
N ILE A 156 -23.64 -1.99 -3.68
CA ILE A 156 -22.33 -2.56 -3.96
C ILE A 156 -21.25 -1.51 -3.83
N SER A 157 -20.08 -1.90 -3.31
CA SER A 157 -18.86 -1.11 -3.43
C SER A 157 -17.90 -1.81 -4.38
N PHE A 158 -17.18 -1.08 -5.20
CA PHE A 158 -16.18 -1.67 -6.08
C PHE A 158 -14.92 -0.81 -6.15
N ASP A 159 -13.78 -1.48 -6.27
CA ASP A 159 -12.48 -0.84 -6.41
C ASP A 159 -11.51 -1.72 -7.21
N LEU A 160 -10.61 -1.10 -7.97
CA LEU A 160 -9.58 -1.80 -8.70
C LEU A 160 -8.33 -1.90 -7.83
N GLN A 161 -7.94 -3.13 -7.48
CA GLN A 161 -6.76 -3.39 -6.68
C GLN A 161 -5.50 -2.82 -7.35
N ALA A 162 -4.52 -2.43 -6.52
CA ALA A 162 -3.16 -2.18 -6.98
C ALA A 162 -2.65 -3.36 -7.82
N ILE A 163 -1.92 -3.05 -8.90
CA ILE A 163 -1.44 -4.04 -9.87
C ILE A 163 -0.73 -5.18 -9.13
N LEU A 164 -1.07 -6.42 -9.51
CA LEU A 164 -0.53 -7.64 -8.97
C LEU A 164 0.52 -8.20 -9.96
N PRO A 165 1.80 -7.82 -9.86
CA PRO A 165 2.83 -8.40 -10.71
C PRO A 165 3.03 -9.88 -10.36
N ILE A 166 3.03 -10.74 -11.36
CA ILE A 166 3.34 -12.17 -11.21
C ILE A 166 4.52 -12.59 -12.11
N PRO A 167 5.40 -13.50 -11.62
CA PRO A 167 5.36 -14.14 -10.31
C PRO A 167 5.71 -13.15 -9.17
N PHE A 168 5.11 -13.37 -7.99
CA PHE A 168 5.48 -12.65 -6.78
C PHE A 168 6.67 -13.36 -6.14
N ALA A 169 7.85 -12.74 -6.18
CA ALA A 169 9.03 -13.26 -5.51
C ALA A 169 9.63 -12.20 -4.59
N GLY A 170 9.91 -12.62 -3.36
CA GLY A 170 10.63 -11.81 -2.38
C GLY A 170 12.15 -11.82 -2.57
N ASP A 171 12.66 -12.57 -3.55
CA ASP A 171 14.08 -12.75 -3.82
C ASP A 171 14.51 -12.01 -5.10
N SER A 172 15.73 -11.46 -5.07
CA SER A 172 16.36 -10.65 -6.11
C SER A 172 16.49 -11.33 -7.49
N GLN A 173 16.25 -12.64 -7.59
CA GLN A 173 16.37 -13.41 -8.83
C GLN A 173 15.22 -13.18 -9.83
N VAL A 174 14.07 -12.67 -9.39
CA VAL A 174 12.93 -12.35 -10.30
C VAL A 174 13.02 -10.93 -10.87
N TYR A 175 13.92 -10.10 -10.35
CA TYR A 175 14.14 -8.75 -10.86
C TYR A 175 14.60 -8.72 -12.33
N TYR A 176 15.19 -9.82 -12.81
CA TYR A 176 15.69 -9.97 -14.18
C TYR A 176 14.68 -10.63 -15.15
N LYS A 177 13.44 -10.90 -14.71
CA LYS A 177 12.38 -11.46 -15.56
C LYS A 177 11.22 -10.47 -15.71
N SER A 178 10.60 -10.46 -16.89
CA SER A 178 9.40 -9.66 -17.17
C SER A 178 8.28 -10.08 -16.21
N HIS A 179 7.73 -9.11 -15.47
CA HIS A 179 6.56 -9.33 -14.64
C HIS A 179 5.33 -9.25 -15.53
N LEU A 180 4.41 -10.21 -15.41
CA LEU A 180 3.09 -10.11 -16.01
C LEU A 180 2.20 -9.30 -15.07
N ASN A 181 1.62 -8.20 -15.56
CA ASN A 181 0.71 -7.41 -14.75
C ASN A 181 -0.67 -8.06 -14.71
N VAL A 182 -1.13 -8.40 -13.51
CA VAL A 182 -2.50 -8.86 -13.25
C VAL A 182 -3.31 -7.77 -12.58
N TYR A 183 -4.52 -7.59 -13.06
CA TYR A 183 -5.51 -6.66 -12.55
C TYR A 183 -6.63 -7.42 -11.85
N ASN A 184 -7.18 -6.83 -10.79
CA ASN A 184 -8.29 -7.39 -10.05
C ASN A 184 -9.30 -6.30 -9.71
N LEU A 185 -10.46 -6.32 -10.35
CA LEU A 185 -11.60 -5.49 -9.95
C LEU A 185 -12.42 -6.26 -8.94
N THR A 186 -12.53 -5.73 -7.74
CA THR A 186 -13.33 -6.34 -6.68
C THR A 186 -14.68 -5.63 -6.57
N ILE A 187 -15.75 -6.42 -6.56
CA ILE A 187 -17.10 -5.96 -6.22
C ILE A 187 -17.52 -6.64 -4.92
N TYR A 188 -17.90 -5.84 -3.94
CA TYR A 188 -18.45 -6.30 -2.67
C TYR A 188 -19.93 -5.93 -2.60
N ASP A 189 -20.81 -6.92 -2.44
CA ASP A 189 -22.24 -6.74 -2.24
C ASP A 189 -22.57 -6.63 -0.75
N CYS A 190 -23.06 -5.46 -0.35
CA CYS A 190 -23.39 -5.16 1.03
C CYS A 190 -24.64 -5.90 1.54
N SER A 191 -25.52 -6.39 0.65
CA SER A 191 -26.76 -7.10 1.02
C SER A 191 -26.47 -8.45 1.69
N ASN A 192 -25.58 -9.24 1.08
CA ASN A 192 -25.24 -10.61 1.49
C ASN A 192 -23.79 -10.74 2.00
N LYS A 193 -22.97 -9.69 1.88
CA LYS A 193 -21.54 -9.70 2.19
C LYS A 193 -20.72 -10.61 1.28
N ASP A 194 -21.23 -10.86 0.07
CA ASP A 194 -20.49 -11.61 -0.94
C ASP A 194 -19.50 -10.70 -1.66
N GLY A 195 -18.37 -11.28 -2.05
CA GLY A 195 -17.31 -10.61 -2.77
C GLY A 195 -16.98 -11.34 -4.07
N ILE A 196 -16.86 -10.59 -5.16
CA ILE A 196 -16.52 -11.10 -6.49
C ILE A 196 -15.26 -10.41 -6.97
N CYS A 197 -14.27 -11.21 -7.37
CA CYS A 197 -13.02 -10.73 -7.99
C CYS A 197 -13.06 -11.01 -9.49
N TYR A 198 -13.02 -9.96 -10.31
CA TYR A 198 -12.79 -10.07 -11.74
C TYR A 198 -11.29 -9.91 -11.98
N VAL A 199 -10.63 -11.01 -12.35
CA VAL A 199 -9.18 -11.06 -12.53
C VAL A 199 -8.84 -11.24 -14.01
N TRP A 200 -7.95 -10.41 -14.54
CA TRP A 200 -7.40 -10.53 -15.88
C TRP A 200 -5.98 -9.99 -15.91
N ASP A 201 -5.18 -10.42 -16.87
CA ASP A 201 -3.83 -9.90 -17.08
C ASP A 201 -3.75 -8.95 -18.28
N GLU A 202 -2.61 -8.27 -18.41
CA GLU A 202 -2.36 -7.27 -19.45
C GLU A 202 -2.46 -7.78 -20.90
N THR A 203 -2.44 -9.10 -21.13
CA THR A 203 -2.68 -9.67 -22.47
C THR A 203 -4.16 -9.70 -22.85
N HIS A 204 -5.07 -9.67 -21.86
CA HIS A 204 -6.52 -9.75 -22.07
C HIS A 204 -7.20 -8.37 -22.05
N GLY A 205 -6.57 -7.37 -21.45
CA GLY A 205 -7.14 -6.04 -21.35
C GLY A 205 -6.29 -5.09 -20.53
N SER A 206 -6.60 -3.80 -20.64
CA SER A 206 -5.98 -2.77 -19.82
C SER A 206 -6.69 -2.64 -18.47
N LYS A 207 -6.41 -1.57 -17.73
CA LYS A 207 -7.06 -1.24 -16.45
C LYS A 207 -7.98 -0.02 -16.56
N GLY A 208 -8.59 0.18 -17.73
CA GLY A 208 -9.32 1.39 -18.08
C GLY A 208 -10.83 1.24 -17.87
N SER A 209 -11.54 2.34 -18.11
CA SER A 209 -13.00 2.42 -17.96
C SER A 209 -13.81 1.37 -18.74
N SER A 210 -13.31 0.88 -19.88
CA SER A 210 -13.96 -0.17 -20.68
C SER A 210 -13.96 -1.52 -19.96
N GLU A 211 -12.83 -1.90 -19.35
CA GLU A 211 -12.74 -3.13 -18.56
C GLU A 211 -13.59 -3.03 -17.29
N ILE A 212 -13.59 -1.87 -16.62
CA ILE A 212 -14.45 -1.60 -15.46
C ILE A 212 -15.93 -1.75 -15.84
N GLY A 213 -16.37 -1.08 -16.91
CA GLY A 213 -17.74 -1.16 -17.40
C GLY A 213 -18.15 -2.59 -17.77
N THR A 214 -17.25 -3.38 -18.37
CA THR A 214 -17.49 -4.79 -18.69
C THR A 214 -17.69 -5.64 -17.44
N CYS A 215 -16.85 -5.46 -16.42
CA CYS A 215 -16.97 -6.21 -15.16
C CYS A 215 -18.25 -5.85 -14.41
N LEU A 216 -18.60 -4.56 -14.35
CA LEU A 216 -19.86 -4.11 -13.76
C LEU A 216 -21.06 -4.68 -14.52
N TYR A 217 -21.05 -4.65 -15.85
CA TYR A 217 -22.11 -5.25 -16.66
C TYR A 217 -22.27 -6.75 -16.40
N LYS A 218 -21.17 -7.51 -16.35
CA LYS A 218 -21.18 -8.94 -16.01
C LYS A 218 -21.77 -9.19 -14.62
N TYR A 219 -21.43 -8.36 -13.64
CA TYR A 219 -22.02 -8.43 -12.31
C TYR A 219 -23.53 -8.20 -12.36
N LEU A 220 -23.98 -7.13 -13.02
CA LEU A 220 -25.40 -6.80 -13.13
C LEU A 220 -26.19 -7.91 -13.85
N GLN A 221 -25.61 -8.53 -14.89
CA GLN A 221 -26.20 -9.71 -15.55
C GLN A 221 -26.35 -10.92 -14.63
N SER A 222 -25.46 -11.09 -13.65
CA SER A 222 -25.51 -12.20 -12.71
C SER A 222 -26.54 -12.03 -11.60
N LEU A 223 -27.12 -10.83 -11.45
CA LEU A 223 -28.08 -10.56 -10.39
C LEU A 223 -29.41 -11.28 -10.62
N PRO A 224 -30.12 -11.68 -9.54
CA PRO A 224 -31.46 -12.22 -9.64
C PRO A 224 -32.41 -11.27 -10.37
N GLN A 225 -33.36 -11.82 -11.13
CA GLN A 225 -34.38 -11.06 -11.86
C GLN A 225 -35.29 -10.23 -10.93
N THR A 226 -35.30 -10.51 -9.62
CA THR A 226 -36.02 -9.71 -8.64
C THR A 226 -35.36 -8.36 -8.38
N VAL A 227 -34.07 -8.19 -8.70
CA VAL A 227 -33.34 -6.94 -8.45
C VAL A 227 -33.72 -5.91 -9.50
N GLU A 228 -34.23 -4.77 -9.05
CA GLU A 228 -34.67 -3.68 -9.90
C GLU A 228 -33.82 -2.42 -9.75
N HIS A 229 -33.10 -2.28 -8.64
CA HIS A 229 -32.31 -1.08 -8.32
C HIS A 229 -30.96 -1.46 -7.71
N VAL A 230 -29.88 -0.94 -8.29
CA VAL A 230 -28.52 -1.13 -7.77
C VAL A 230 -27.91 0.24 -7.46
N ALA A 231 -27.48 0.45 -6.22
CA ALA A 231 -26.60 1.55 -5.86
C ALA A 231 -25.15 1.08 -5.88
N THR A 232 -24.29 1.84 -6.55
CA THR A 232 -22.87 1.53 -6.70
C THR A 232 -22.03 2.61 -6.02
N PHE A 233 -20.98 2.19 -5.30
CA PHE A 233 -20.04 3.05 -4.60
C PHE A 233 -18.62 2.81 -5.09
N SER A 234 -17.94 3.84 -5.57
CA SER A 234 -16.54 3.78 -6.00
C SER A 234 -15.77 5.03 -5.63
N ASP A 235 -14.45 5.00 -5.84
CA ASP A 235 -13.63 6.21 -5.83
C ASP A 235 -13.99 7.14 -7.02
N THR A 236 -13.33 8.30 -7.08
CA THR A 236 -13.52 9.29 -8.15
C THR A 236 -12.48 9.18 -9.27
N CYS A 237 -11.82 8.03 -9.46
CA CYS A 237 -10.78 7.89 -10.48
C CYS A 237 -11.35 8.16 -11.88
N GLY A 238 -10.89 9.25 -12.52
CA GLY A 238 -11.42 9.68 -13.82
C GLY A 238 -11.12 8.70 -14.95
N GLY A 239 -9.95 8.06 -14.96
CA GLY A 239 -9.58 7.09 -15.99
C GLY A 239 -10.36 5.76 -15.90
N GLN A 240 -10.94 5.47 -14.75
CA GLN A 240 -11.51 4.15 -14.43
C GLN A 240 -12.99 4.24 -14.14
N ASN A 241 -13.40 5.04 -13.16
CA ASN A 241 -14.73 4.95 -12.56
C ASN A 241 -15.61 6.17 -12.89
N ARG A 242 -15.15 7.40 -12.60
CA ARG A 242 -15.94 8.63 -12.78
C ARG A 242 -15.74 9.22 -14.18
N ASN A 243 -16.29 8.55 -15.20
CA ASN A 243 -16.22 9.01 -16.59
C ASN A 243 -17.43 8.59 -17.43
N LYS A 244 -17.52 9.18 -18.62
CA LYS A 244 -18.59 8.94 -19.59
C LYS A 244 -18.71 7.49 -20.06
N PHE A 245 -17.61 6.71 -20.08
CA PHE A 245 -17.63 5.34 -20.59
C PHE A 245 -18.31 4.40 -19.59
N VAL A 246 -17.98 4.51 -18.30
CA VAL A 246 -18.69 3.76 -17.25
C VAL A 246 -20.16 4.19 -17.18
N SER A 247 -20.45 5.49 -17.23
CA SER A 247 -21.83 5.97 -17.28
C SER A 247 -22.62 5.42 -18.48
N ALA A 248 -22.00 5.38 -19.66
CA ALA A 248 -22.61 4.79 -20.86
C ALA A 248 -22.83 3.28 -20.71
N ALA A 249 -21.89 2.55 -20.11
CA ALA A 249 -22.04 1.13 -19.82
C ALA A 249 -23.19 0.87 -18.83
N MET A 250 -23.35 1.69 -17.80
CA MET A 250 -24.47 1.55 -16.85
C MET A 250 -25.80 1.88 -17.50
N LEU A 251 -25.86 2.93 -18.33
CA LEU A 251 -27.06 3.24 -19.11
C LEU A 251 -27.42 2.10 -20.06
N TYR A 252 -26.43 1.53 -20.75
CA TYR A 252 -26.62 0.35 -21.59
C TYR A 252 -27.16 -0.84 -20.77
N SER A 253 -26.65 -1.05 -19.55
CA SER A 253 -27.09 -2.11 -18.65
C SER A 253 -28.57 -1.98 -18.30
N VAL A 254 -29.03 -0.79 -17.91
CA VAL A 254 -30.47 -0.51 -17.63
C VAL A 254 -31.33 -0.76 -18.87
N ASN A 255 -30.85 -0.40 -20.06
CA ASN A 255 -31.62 -0.60 -21.30
C ASN A 255 -31.67 -2.07 -21.76
N LYS A 256 -30.70 -2.90 -21.35
CA LYS A 256 -30.61 -4.31 -21.79
C LYS A 256 -31.14 -5.30 -20.77
N LEU A 257 -31.05 -5.01 -19.49
CA LEU A 257 -31.50 -5.89 -18.42
C LEU A 257 -32.93 -5.50 -18.05
N THR A 258 -33.91 -6.29 -18.50
CA THR A 258 -35.34 -5.95 -18.44
C THR A 258 -35.87 -5.71 -17.02
N ASN A 259 -35.27 -6.36 -16.03
CA ASN A 259 -35.64 -6.21 -14.63
C ASN A 259 -35.00 -4.98 -13.97
N LEU A 260 -33.83 -4.54 -14.44
CA LEU A 260 -33.04 -3.48 -13.79
C LEU A 260 -33.49 -2.10 -14.27
N LYS A 261 -34.18 -1.36 -13.39
CA LYS A 261 -34.78 -0.05 -13.69
C LYS A 261 -33.84 1.11 -13.36
N THR A 262 -33.07 0.99 -12.29
CA THR A 262 -32.26 2.10 -11.78
C THR A 262 -30.86 1.64 -11.39
N ILE A 263 -29.85 2.42 -11.79
CA ILE A 263 -28.49 2.32 -11.27
C ILE A 263 -28.06 3.67 -10.74
N ASP A 264 -27.76 3.74 -9.44
CA ASP A 264 -27.14 4.93 -8.86
C ASP A 264 -25.61 4.80 -8.93
N LEU A 265 -24.98 5.79 -9.57
CA LEU A 265 -23.52 5.94 -9.58
C LEU A 265 -23.10 6.92 -8.48
N LYS A 266 -22.68 6.39 -7.32
CA LYS A 266 -22.29 7.19 -6.15
C LYS A 266 -20.77 7.15 -6.00
N PHE A 267 -20.17 8.33 -5.89
CA PHE A 267 -18.72 8.48 -5.80
C PHE A 267 -18.33 8.99 -4.42
N MET A 268 -17.34 8.34 -3.81
CA MET A 268 -16.82 8.71 -2.49
C MET A 268 -15.91 9.94 -2.56
N GLU A 269 -15.84 10.73 -1.49
CA GLU A 269 -14.89 11.85 -1.44
C GLU A 269 -13.44 11.33 -1.49
N SER A 270 -12.63 11.91 -2.37
CA SER A 270 -11.23 11.51 -2.58
C SER A 270 -10.43 11.57 -1.28
N GLY A 271 -9.65 10.52 -1.00
CA GLY A 271 -8.87 10.39 0.24
C GLY A 271 -9.68 10.01 1.48
N HIS A 272 -11.00 9.84 1.33
CA HIS A 272 -11.92 9.35 2.37
C HIS A 272 -12.85 8.24 1.82
N SER A 273 -12.38 7.54 0.79
CA SER A 273 -13.08 6.42 0.18
C SER A 273 -12.84 5.17 1.02
N TYR A 274 -13.71 4.90 1.98
CA TYR A 274 -13.65 3.66 2.77
C TYR A 274 -14.54 2.62 2.08
N LEU A 275 -14.01 1.82 1.15
CA LEU A 275 -14.80 0.86 0.39
C LEU A 275 -14.70 -0.54 1.00
N GLU A 276 -15.79 -1.29 1.03
CA GLU A 276 -15.79 -2.66 1.54
C GLU A 276 -14.89 -3.58 0.68
N ALA A 277 -14.74 -3.28 -0.61
CA ALA A 277 -13.78 -3.91 -1.52
C ALA A 277 -12.32 -3.86 -1.00
N ASP A 278 -11.93 -2.83 -0.26
CA ASP A 278 -10.58 -2.69 0.30
C ASP A 278 -10.25 -3.80 1.32
N SER A 279 -11.28 -4.31 2.02
CA SER A 279 -11.12 -5.41 2.98
C SER A 279 -10.73 -6.72 2.28
N MET A 280 -11.27 -6.95 1.08
CA MET A 280 -10.90 -8.08 0.23
C MET A 280 -9.48 -7.90 -0.30
N HIS A 281 -9.12 -6.71 -0.78
CA HIS A 281 -7.75 -6.40 -1.22
C HIS A 281 -6.74 -6.67 -0.12
N ALA A 282 -7.00 -6.21 1.11
CA ALA A 282 -6.14 -6.45 2.26
C ALA A 282 -5.97 -7.95 2.59
N THR A 283 -7.02 -8.74 2.39
CA THR A 283 -7.00 -10.20 2.59
C THR A 283 -6.18 -10.90 1.50
N ILE A 284 -6.39 -10.52 0.23
CA ILE A 284 -5.63 -11.03 -0.93
C ILE A 284 -4.14 -10.70 -0.77
N GLU A 285 -3.80 -9.46 -0.43
CA GLU A 285 -2.41 -9.03 -0.19
C GLU A 285 -1.75 -9.82 0.94
N ARG A 286 -2.47 -10.08 2.03
CA ARG A 286 -1.96 -10.87 3.16
C ARG A 286 -1.70 -12.31 2.73
N ALA A 287 -2.63 -12.93 2.02
CA ALA A 287 -2.47 -14.29 1.51
C ALA A 287 -1.29 -14.39 0.52
N ARG A 288 -1.11 -13.38 -0.34
CA ARG A 288 -0.01 -13.31 -1.31
C ARG A 288 1.37 -13.25 -0.64
N ARG A 289 1.54 -12.47 0.44
CA ARG A 289 2.85 -12.33 1.14
C ARG A 289 3.45 -13.65 1.61
N HIS A 290 2.63 -14.66 1.87
CA HIS A 290 3.08 -15.94 2.40
C HIS A 290 3.32 -17.01 1.32
N LYS A 291 3.05 -16.72 0.04
CA LYS A 291 3.30 -17.65 -1.06
C LYS A 291 4.62 -17.32 -1.76
N LYS A 292 5.67 -18.08 -1.43
CA LYS A 292 6.95 -18.05 -2.16
C LYS A 292 6.82 -18.90 -3.42
N PHE A 293 7.05 -18.28 -4.58
CA PHE A 293 7.20 -19.03 -5.82
C PHE A 293 8.66 -19.48 -5.93
N ILE A 294 8.91 -20.80 -5.90
CA ILE A 294 10.22 -21.37 -6.20
C ILE A 294 10.25 -21.64 -7.69
N LEU A 295 11.01 -20.85 -8.44
CA LEU A 295 11.28 -21.17 -9.84
C LEU A 295 12.26 -22.34 -9.87
N HIS A 296 11.77 -23.53 -10.22
CA HIS A 296 12.65 -24.60 -10.67
C HIS A 296 13.20 -24.20 -12.04
N VAL A 297 14.42 -23.67 -12.04
CA VAL A 297 15.19 -23.48 -13.27
C VAL A 297 15.62 -24.88 -13.69
N ASN A 298 14.82 -25.53 -14.54
CA ASN A 298 15.32 -26.70 -15.27
C ASN A 298 16.44 -26.18 -16.17
N GLY A 299 17.68 -26.49 -15.80
CA GLY A 299 18.85 -26.19 -16.61
C GLY A 299 18.65 -26.78 -18.00
N VAL A 300 18.48 -25.92 -18.99
CA VAL A 300 18.62 -26.31 -20.39
C VAL A 300 20.10 -26.18 -20.68
N TYR A 301 20.72 -27.33 -20.93
CA TYR A 301 22.11 -27.51 -21.36
C TYR A 301 22.39 -26.77 -22.67
#